data_AF-A0A7W1G423-F1
#
_entry.id   AF-A0A7W1G423-F1
#
_cell.length_a   1.000
_cell.length_b   1.000
_cell.length_c   1.000
_cell.angle_alpha   90.00
_cell.angle_beta   90.00
_cell.angle_gamma   90.00
#
_symmetry.space_group_name_H-M   'P 1'
#
loop_
_entity.id
_entity.type
_entity.pdbx_description
1 polymer ?
#
loop_
_entity_poly.entity_id
_entity_poly.type
_entity_poly.pdbx_seq_one_letter_code
_entity_poly.pdbx_strand_id
1 'polypeptide(L)'
;ATTLGDFCAQKGDQVGAAEQYGRVADGLGPLSLRQEARYKQGLSQLRGGQSDQAFATWKDLSTTPWSWLVEMHRLDQAFAEGRYDEVYRELPGLYARCDRVTRDRVACRLAKQISAIRLKFEKKGDRSTLEAFIRLHDQVLTDTRIADLETATALNALGRFDEVFSRFSIYPVQISEALTRQGRYEEVLERYPDKPDIAADALYAMGRGLEIVERYRICPSSWKWTLLETGRIDEFVAIAPNDTQSLFMSGRLDELARLGDVSALIALGRVAEVPEKDRLDSSYLIATNQHELATSMYGQDAISGWYVRFANGLERWIGGDRAGAEQLWEMDRTTELVDNGPYTLYYLLLPFIHELGGDHQAIARMRAWVERPDRRWAYGQKPRFLLRYVCGEIDDAEFLAHPYRALAEAHLLLCRAIVAERAGRPVEAAQAYHAFQALPPWKRYYGVDPATDRFIRWRIAELQR
;
A
#
# COMPACT_ATOMS: atom_id res chain seq x y z
N ALA A 1 -5.61 22.37 -41.05
CA ALA A 1 -5.65 23.76 -40.55
C ALA A 1 -5.16 23.86 -39.10
N THR A 2 -5.52 22.94 -38.19
CA THR A 2 -5.02 22.95 -36.79
C THR A 2 -3.62 22.35 -36.60
N THR A 3 -3.04 21.76 -37.65
CA THR A 3 -1.81 20.93 -37.60
C THR A 3 -0.63 21.58 -36.88
N LEU A 4 -0.40 22.88 -37.08
CA LEU A 4 0.70 23.58 -36.42
C LEU A 4 0.47 23.73 -34.91
N GLY A 5 -0.77 24.01 -34.50
CA GLY A 5 -1.15 24.01 -33.09
C GLY A 5 -1.06 22.61 -32.46
N ASP A 6 -1.48 21.58 -33.20
CA ASP A 6 -1.36 20.19 -32.75
C ASP A 6 0.12 19.80 -32.53
N PHE A 7 1.02 20.24 -33.42
CA PHE A 7 2.48 20.05 -33.29
C PHE A 7 3.06 20.75 -32.06
N CYS A 8 2.73 22.02 -31.83
CA CYS A 8 3.18 22.74 -30.62
C CYS A 8 2.71 22.04 -29.35
N ALA A 9 1.43 21.63 -29.29
CA ALA A 9 0.86 20.95 -28.13
C ALA A 9 1.57 19.62 -27.83
N GLN A 10 1.93 18.85 -28.86
CA GLN A 10 2.70 17.61 -28.73
C GLN A 10 4.12 17.83 -28.20
N LYS A 11 4.73 19.01 -28.48
CA LYS A 11 6.03 19.41 -27.93
C LYS A 11 5.96 20.00 -26.52
N GLY A 12 4.75 20.10 -25.94
CA GLY A 12 4.53 20.72 -24.64
C GLY A 12 4.48 22.25 -24.68
N ASP A 13 4.63 22.87 -25.86
CA ASP A 13 4.52 24.32 -26.04
C ASP A 13 3.05 24.74 -26.08
N GLN A 14 2.45 24.87 -24.89
CA GLN A 14 1.03 25.20 -24.76
C GLN A 14 0.72 26.64 -25.17
N VAL A 15 1.66 27.57 -24.97
CA VAL A 15 1.48 28.99 -25.36
C VAL A 15 1.46 29.09 -26.88
N GLY A 16 2.48 28.54 -27.55
CA GLY A 16 2.52 28.52 -29.02
C GLY A 16 1.33 27.77 -29.61
N ALA A 17 0.92 26.65 -29.02
CA ALA A 17 -0.28 25.93 -29.45
C ALA A 17 -1.53 26.81 -29.39
N ALA A 18 -1.76 27.49 -28.26
CA ALA A 18 -2.90 28.37 -28.08
C ALA A 18 -2.92 29.52 -29.11
N GLU A 19 -1.78 30.13 -29.39
CA GLU A 19 -1.66 31.18 -30.41
C GLU A 19 -2.03 30.67 -31.81
N GLN A 20 -1.52 29.50 -32.21
CA GLN A 20 -1.82 28.94 -33.53
C GLN A 20 -3.29 28.56 -33.67
N TYR A 21 -3.89 27.98 -32.62
CA TYR A 21 -5.32 27.71 -32.62
C TYR A 21 -6.16 28.99 -32.66
N GLY A 22 -5.74 30.05 -31.96
CA GLY A 22 -6.39 31.37 -32.00
C GLY A 22 -6.44 31.94 -33.42
N ARG A 23 -5.32 31.88 -34.17
CA ARG A 23 -5.27 32.31 -35.58
C ARG A 23 -6.26 31.55 -36.46
N VAL A 24 -6.41 30.24 -36.25
CA VAL A 24 -7.39 29.43 -37.00
C VAL A 24 -8.83 29.77 -36.59
N ALA A 25 -9.07 30.00 -35.30
CA ALA A 25 -10.38 30.36 -34.76
C ALA A 25 -10.88 31.73 -35.26
N ASP A 26 -9.97 32.68 -35.49
CA ASP A 26 -10.26 34.04 -35.97
C ASP A 26 -10.29 34.14 -37.51
N GLY A 27 -9.83 33.12 -38.22
CA GLY A 27 -9.80 33.09 -39.68
C GLY A 27 -11.17 32.91 -40.36
N LEU A 28 -11.19 33.01 -41.70
CA LEU A 28 -12.40 32.88 -42.54
C LEU A 28 -12.81 31.43 -42.85
N GLY A 29 -12.35 30.45 -42.07
CA GLY A 29 -12.66 29.03 -42.28
C GLY A 29 -14.12 28.67 -41.95
N PRO A 30 -14.56 27.44 -42.27
CA PRO A 30 -15.88 26.93 -41.87
C PRO A 30 -16.11 27.05 -40.35
N LEU A 31 -17.35 27.33 -39.95
CA LEU A 31 -17.69 27.57 -38.53
C LEU A 31 -17.29 26.40 -37.62
N SER A 32 -17.49 25.15 -38.04
CA SER A 32 -17.11 23.96 -37.27
C SER A 32 -15.61 23.89 -36.98
N LEU A 33 -14.78 24.22 -37.97
CA LEU A 33 -13.33 24.27 -37.82
C LEU A 33 -12.89 25.39 -36.87
N ARG A 34 -13.54 26.56 -36.96
CA ARG A 34 -13.27 27.68 -36.06
C ARG A 34 -13.64 27.36 -34.61
N GLN A 35 -14.76 26.68 -34.40
CA GLN A 35 -15.20 26.22 -33.07
C GLN A 35 -14.25 25.17 -32.50
N GLU A 36 -13.83 24.18 -33.30
CA GLU A 36 -12.81 23.21 -32.89
C GLU A 36 -11.51 23.90 -32.49
N ALA A 37 -11.02 24.83 -33.32
CA ALA A 37 -9.81 25.59 -33.03
C ALA A 37 -9.95 26.41 -31.74
N ARG A 38 -11.10 27.08 -31.53
CA ARG A 38 -11.37 27.80 -30.27
C ARG A 38 -11.38 26.87 -29.06
N TYR A 39 -11.95 25.67 -29.20
CA TYR A 39 -11.91 24.67 -28.13
C TYR A 39 -10.46 24.27 -27.81
N LYS A 40 -9.66 23.93 -28.83
CA LYS A 40 -8.25 23.55 -28.67
C LYS A 40 -7.40 24.70 -28.10
N GLN A 41 -7.67 25.95 -28.47
CA GLN A 41 -7.03 27.14 -27.89
C GLN A 41 -7.21 27.18 -26.37
N GLY A 42 -8.46 27.09 -25.89
CA GLY A 42 -8.74 27.08 -24.45
C GLY A 42 -8.15 25.85 -23.76
N LEU A 43 -8.13 24.68 -24.42
CA LEU A 43 -7.52 23.47 -23.84
C LEU A 43 -6.01 23.62 -23.63
N SER A 44 -5.31 24.25 -24.58
CA SER A 44 -3.89 24.57 -24.44
C SER A 44 -3.66 25.60 -23.33
N GLN A 45 -4.48 26.65 -23.24
CA GLN A 45 -4.41 27.62 -22.12
C GLN A 45 -4.60 26.94 -20.77
N LEU A 46 -5.60 26.06 -20.63
CA LEU A 46 -5.86 25.31 -19.39
C LEU A 46 -4.65 24.43 -19.01
N ARG A 47 -4.07 23.70 -19.97
CA ARG A 47 -2.87 22.88 -19.76
C ARG A 47 -1.62 23.71 -19.43
N GLY A 48 -1.58 24.97 -19.87
CA GLY A 48 -0.56 25.94 -19.49
C GLY A 48 -0.80 26.63 -18.15
N GLY A 49 -1.82 26.22 -17.38
CA GLY A 49 -2.16 26.82 -16.08
C GLY A 49 -2.94 28.14 -16.17
N GLN A 50 -3.42 28.53 -17.35
CA GLN A 50 -4.17 29.77 -17.59
C GLN A 50 -5.68 29.50 -17.57
N SER A 51 -6.21 28.97 -16.46
CA SER A 51 -7.61 28.53 -16.35
C SER A 51 -8.61 29.65 -16.68
N ASP A 52 -8.47 30.83 -16.09
CA ASP A 52 -9.39 31.95 -16.33
C ASP A 52 -9.43 32.34 -17.82
N GLN A 53 -8.27 32.37 -18.46
CA GLN A 53 -8.16 32.66 -19.89
C GLN A 53 -8.79 31.55 -20.74
N ALA A 54 -8.61 30.28 -20.37
CA ALA A 54 -9.25 29.15 -21.04
C ALA A 54 -10.77 29.26 -21.01
N PHE A 55 -11.37 29.53 -19.84
CA PHE A 55 -12.82 29.67 -19.72
C PHE A 55 -13.36 30.93 -20.39
N ALA A 56 -12.59 32.02 -20.42
CA ALA A 56 -12.93 33.20 -21.22
C ALA A 56 -12.96 32.87 -22.72
N THR A 57 -11.94 32.16 -23.23
CA THR A 57 -11.85 31.68 -24.62
C THR A 57 -13.03 30.78 -25.00
N TRP A 58 -13.52 29.97 -24.06
CA TRP A 58 -14.64 29.04 -24.29
C TRP A 58 -16.04 29.65 -24.13
N LYS A 59 -16.17 30.92 -23.74
CA LYS A 59 -17.46 31.57 -23.47
C LYS A 59 -18.45 31.40 -24.64
N ASP A 60 -17.97 31.56 -25.86
CA ASP A 60 -18.78 31.47 -27.09
C ASP A 60 -19.09 30.04 -27.53
N LEU A 61 -18.49 29.03 -26.89
CA LEU A 61 -18.75 27.61 -27.19
C LEU A 61 -19.93 27.02 -26.42
N SER A 62 -20.51 27.77 -25.48
CA SER A 62 -21.58 27.33 -24.57
C SER A 62 -22.85 26.84 -25.27
N THR A 63 -23.10 27.26 -26.50
CA THR A 63 -24.26 26.84 -27.33
C THR A 63 -23.90 25.91 -28.48
N THR A 64 -22.65 25.44 -28.51
CA THR A 64 -22.11 24.62 -29.60
C THR A 64 -22.01 23.14 -29.19
N PRO A 65 -21.72 22.22 -30.13
CA PRO A 65 -21.44 20.82 -29.79
C PRO A 65 -20.23 20.61 -28.84
N TRP A 66 -19.39 21.63 -28.62
CA TRP A 66 -18.25 21.60 -27.71
C TRP A 66 -18.61 21.99 -26.26
N SER A 67 -19.83 22.47 -26.01
CA SER A 67 -20.29 22.96 -24.71
C SER A 67 -20.07 21.95 -23.58
N TRP A 68 -20.44 20.69 -23.79
CA TRP A 68 -20.27 19.63 -22.78
C TRP A 68 -18.80 19.37 -22.42
N LEU A 69 -17.86 19.50 -23.38
CA LEU A 69 -16.43 19.34 -23.11
C LEU A 69 -15.91 20.48 -22.23
N VAL A 70 -16.36 21.70 -22.49
CA VAL A 70 -16.05 22.88 -21.67
C VAL A 70 -16.60 22.71 -20.25
N GLU A 71 -17.85 22.26 -20.12
CA GLU A 71 -18.46 21.96 -18.83
C GLU A 71 -17.69 20.87 -18.07
N MET A 72 -17.24 19.81 -18.75
CA MET A 72 -16.40 18.77 -18.14
C MET A 72 -15.08 19.31 -17.60
N HIS A 73 -14.39 20.19 -18.34
CA HIS A 73 -13.15 20.82 -17.85
C HIS A 73 -13.41 21.72 -16.64
N ARG A 74 -14.55 22.41 -16.59
CA ARG A 74 -14.95 23.20 -15.42
C ARG A 74 -15.15 22.31 -14.19
N LEU A 75 -15.82 21.17 -14.36
CA LEU A 75 -16.02 20.21 -13.27
C LEU A 75 -14.71 19.56 -12.81
N ASP A 76 -13.79 19.26 -13.72
CA ASP A 76 -12.47 18.75 -13.38
C ASP A 76 -11.66 19.80 -12.59
N GLN A 77 -11.74 21.08 -12.96
CA GLN A 77 -11.12 22.16 -12.19
C GLN A 77 -11.76 22.31 -10.81
N ALA A 78 -13.09 22.33 -10.72
CA ALA A 78 -13.82 22.39 -9.46
C ALA A 78 -13.42 21.23 -8.53
N PHE A 79 -13.30 20.02 -9.07
CA PHE A 79 -12.81 18.86 -8.34
C PHE A 79 -11.36 19.06 -7.84
N ALA A 80 -10.45 19.53 -8.70
CA ALA A 80 -9.05 19.77 -8.34
C ALA A 80 -8.90 20.82 -7.23
N GLU A 81 -9.76 21.84 -7.23
CA GLU A 81 -9.83 22.91 -6.23
C GLU A 81 -10.60 22.51 -4.95
N GLY A 82 -11.14 21.29 -4.87
CA GLY A 82 -11.91 20.82 -3.73
C GLY A 82 -13.33 21.40 -3.65
N ARG A 83 -13.82 22.06 -4.70
CA ARG A 83 -15.20 22.57 -4.82
C ARG A 83 -16.17 21.45 -5.19
N TYR A 84 -16.23 20.39 -4.37
CA TYR A 84 -17.01 19.20 -4.67
C TYR A 84 -18.51 19.46 -4.78
N ASP A 85 -19.04 20.45 -4.04
CA ASP A 85 -20.45 20.84 -4.12
C ASP A 85 -20.88 21.28 -5.52
N GLU A 86 -19.98 21.90 -6.28
CA GLU A 86 -20.24 22.25 -7.68
C GLU A 86 -20.30 21.00 -8.57
N VAL A 87 -19.40 20.04 -8.33
CA VAL A 87 -19.43 18.76 -9.04
C VAL A 87 -20.74 18.02 -8.79
N TYR A 88 -21.16 17.92 -7.52
CA TYR A 88 -22.42 17.26 -7.15
C TYR A 88 -23.64 17.91 -7.80
N ARG A 89 -23.64 19.24 -7.90
CA ARG A 89 -24.78 20.00 -8.44
C ARG A 89 -24.87 19.91 -9.97
N GLU A 90 -23.74 20.07 -10.67
CA GLU A 90 -23.75 20.27 -12.12
C GLU A 90 -23.63 18.97 -12.92
N LEU A 91 -22.94 17.95 -12.40
CA LEU A 91 -22.70 16.69 -13.13
C LEU A 91 -23.99 15.96 -13.58
N PRO A 92 -25.06 15.84 -12.74
CA PRO A 92 -26.29 15.19 -13.16
C PRO A 92 -26.95 15.90 -14.35
N GLY A 93 -26.97 17.23 -14.33
CA GLY A 93 -27.53 18.06 -15.40
C GLY A 93 -26.76 17.91 -16.71
N LEU A 94 -25.43 17.88 -16.63
CA LEU A 94 -24.56 17.61 -17.78
C LEU A 94 -24.83 16.23 -18.37
N TYR A 95 -24.81 15.18 -17.54
CA TYR A 95 -25.00 13.79 -17.97
C TYR A 95 -26.33 13.57 -18.69
N ALA A 96 -27.41 14.14 -18.17
CA ALA A 96 -28.76 14.01 -18.74
C ALA A 96 -28.84 14.52 -20.19
N ARG A 97 -28.10 15.59 -20.53
CA ARG A 97 -28.09 16.21 -21.87
C ARG A 97 -27.14 15.53 -22.87
N CYS A 98 -26.27 14.65 -22.40
CA CYS A 98 -25.25 14.00 -23.22
C CYS A 98 -25.81 12.80 -24.00
N ASP A 99 -25.25 12.55 -25.19
CA ASP A 99 -25.45 11.28 -25.90
C ASP A 99 -24.70 10.13 -25.22
N ARG A 100 -24.90 8.89 -25.68
CA ARG A 100 -24.29 7.70 -25.08
C ARG A 100 -22.76 7.75 -25.03
N VAL A 101 -22.11 8.12 -26.14
CA VAL A 101 -20.64 8.21 -26.22
C VAL A 101 -20.09 9.25 -25.24
N THR A 102 -20.81 10.35 -25.08
CA THR A 102 -20.45 11.43 -24.17
C THR A 102 -20.68 11.02 -22.71
N ARG A 103 -21.80 10.36 -22.40
CA ARG A 103 -22.08 9.75 -21.09
C ARG A 103 -20.99 8.79 -20.65
N ASP A 104 -20.48 7.96 -21.55
CA ASP A 104 -19.37 7.05 -21.24
C ASP A 104 -18.10 7.81 -20.83
N ARG A 105 -17.82 8.96 -21.48
CA ARG A 105 -16.69 9.83 -21.10
C ARG A 105 -16.90 10.49 -19.75
N VAL A 106 -18.12 10.92 -19.45
CA VAL A 106 -18.48 11.47 -18.12
C VAL A 106 -18.31 10.40 -17.04
N ALA A 107 -18.78 9.18 -17.29
CA ALA A 107 -18.63 8.04 -16.38
C ALA A 107 -17.16 7.70 -16.11
N CYS A 108 -16.31 7.68 -17.16
CA CYS A 108 -14.86 7.50 -17.01
C CYS A 108 -14.21 8.58 -16.13
N ARG A 109 -14.71 9.82 -16.18
CA ARG A 109 -14.20 10.93 -15.36
C ARG A 109 -14.65 10.78 -13.91
N LEU A 110 -15.91 10.44 -13.68
CA LEU A 110 -16.41 10.15 -12.34
C LEU A 110 -15.65 8.98 -11.68
N ALA A 111 -15.35 7.91 -12.43
CA ALA A 111 -14.53 6.80 -11.95
C ALA A 111 -13.16 7.27 -11.43
N LYS A 112 -12.46 8.13 -12.19
CA LYS A 112 -11.17 8.71 -11.77
C LYS A 112 -11.30 9.59 -10.52
N GLN A 113 -12.37 10.37 -10.43
CA GLN A 113 -12.64 11.21 -9.28
C GLN A 113 -12.92 10.36 -8.02
N ILE A 114 -13.73 9.31 -8.13
CA ILE A 114 -13.97 8.34 -7.04
C ILE A 114 -12.66 7.72 -6.57
N SER A 115 -11.82 7.26 -7.50
CA SER A 115 -10.51 6.68 -7.17
C SER A 115 -9.60 7.68 -6.43
N ALA A 116 -9.56 8.94 -6.89
CA ALA A 116 -8.79 9.99 -6.23
C ALA A 116 -9.32 10.35 -4.84
N ILE A 117 -10.64 10.41 -4.64
CA ILE A 117 -11.23 10.63 -3.32
C ILE A 117 -10.99 9.43 -2.41
N ARG A 118 -11.08 8.18 -2.91
CA ARG A 118 -10.75 6.98 -2.13
C ARG A 118 -9.32 7.04 -1.60
N LEU A 119 -8.35 7.39 -2.44
CA LEU A 119 -6.96 7.55 -2.01
C LEU A 119 -6.79 8.68 -0.99
N LYS A 120 -7.57 9.76 -1.08
CA LYS A 120 -7.60 10.81 -0.03
C LYS A 120 -8.24 10.30 1.26
N PHE A 121 -9.32 9.53 1.17
CA PHE A 121 -9.99 8.90 2.31
C PHE A 121 -9.04 7.95 3.06
N GLU A 122 -8.30 7.09 2.34
CA GLU A 122 -7.32 6.19 2.96
C GLU A 122 -6.19 6.93 3.69
N LYS A 123 -5.88 8.16 3.28
CA LYS A 123 -4.82 8.98 3.90
C LYS A 123 -5.31 9.94 4.99
N LYS A 124 -6.55 10.42 4.90
CA LYS A 124 -7.07 11.52 5.73
C LYS A 124 -8.39 11.21 6.44
N GLY A 125 -8.98 10.04 6.19
CA GLY A 125 -10.25 9.63 6.76
C GLY A 125 -11.47 10.44 6.27
N ASP A 126 -11.40 11.15 5.14
CA ASP A 126 -12.49 11.96 4.60
C ASP A 126 -13.65 11.11 4.03
N ARG A 127 -14.41 10.51 4.96
CA ARG A 127 -15.49 9.57 4.68
C ARG A 127 -16.68 10.23 3.98
N SER A 128 -17.06 11.43 4.40
CA SER A 128 -18.26 12.12 3.90
C SER A 128 -18.13 12.45 2.41
N THR A 129 -16.96 12.90 1.97
CA THR A 129 -16.69 13.16 0.55
C THR A 129 -16.76 11.87 -0.28
N LEU A 130 -16.16 10.77 0.18
CA LEU A 130 -16.22 9.50 -0.55
C LEU A 130 -17.66 8.98 -0.67
N GLU A 131 -18.43 9.03 0.42
CA GLU A 131 -19.85 8.65 0.41
C GLU A 131 -20.69 9.53 -0.53
N ALA A 132 -20.39 10.83 -0.63
CA ALA A 132 -21.07 11.74 -1.53
C ALA A 132 -20.80 11.40 -3.01
N PHE A 133 -19.56 11.04 -3.36
CA PHE A 133 -19.23 10.58 -4.70
C PHE A 133 -19.86 9.22 -5.07
N ILE A 134 -19.99 8.30 -4.11
CA ILE A 134 -20.74 7.04 -4.32
C ILE A 134 -22.23 7.34 -4.55
N ARG A 135 -22.84 8.27 -3.79
CA ARG A 135 -24.23 8.68 -4.05
C ARG A 135 -24.39 9.35 -5.42
N LEU A 136 -23.41 10.17 -5.84
CA LEU A 136 -23.42 10.79 -7.16
C LEU A 136 -23.38 9.73 -8.27
N HIS A 137 -22.55 8.70 -8.13
CA HIS A 137 -22.54 7.55 -9.02
C HIS A 137 -23.94 6.93 -9.15
N ASP A 138 -24.58 6.65 -8.02
CA ASP A 138 -25.88 5.96 -7.96
C ASP A 138 -27.02 6.79 -8.56
N GLN A 139 -26.92 8.11 -8.49
CA GLN A 139 -27.89 9.04 -9.07
C GLN A 139 -27.70 9.24 -10.57
N VAL A 140 -26.45 9.26 -11.04
CA VAL A 140 -26.13 9.70 -12.41
C VAL A 140 -25.93 8.53 -13.38
N LEU A 141 -25.29 7.45 -12.94
CA LEU A 141 -24.81 6.37 -13.83
C LEU A 141 -25.72 5.14 -13.82
N THR A 142 -27.03 5.33 -13.89
CA THR A 142 -27.99 4.21 -13.85
C THR A 142 -28.01 3.33 -15.10
N ASP A 143 -27.48 3.82 -16.23
CA ASP A 143 -27.51 3.18 -17.56
C ASP A 143 -26.12 2.71 -18.04
N THR A 144 -25.07 2.80 -17.23
CA THR A 144 -23.70 2.39 -17.59
C THR A 144 -22.95 1.78 -16.40
N ARG A 145 -21.97 0.92 -16.67
CA ARG A 145 -21.15 0.22 -15.66
C ARG A 145 -19.70 0.69 -15.58
N ILE A 146 -19.38 1.78 -16.29
CA ILE A 146 -17.99 2.23 -16.47
C ILE A 146 -17.31 2.60 -15.14
N ALA A 147 -18.08 3.08 -14.16
CA ALA A 147 -17.56 3.52 -12.86
C ALA A 147 -17.86 2.52 -11.72
N ASP A 148 -18.49 1.38 -12.02
CA ASP A 148 -18.87 0.37 -11.03
C ASP A 148 -17.65 -0.18 -10.28
N LEU A 149 -16.55 -0.45 -11.00
CA LEU A 149 -15.32 -1.00 -10.41
C LEU A 149 -14.73 -0.09 -9.32
N GLU A 150 -14.60 1.20 -9.61
CA GLU A 150 -14.06 2.19 -8.66
C GLU A 150 -15.03 2.42 -7.50
N THR A 151 -16.33 2.36 -7.76
CA THR A 151 -17.38 2.45 -6.73
C THR A 151 -17.35 1.25 -5.78
N ALA A 152 -17.23 0.03 -6.32
CA ALA A 152 -17.08 -1.19 -5.53
C ALA A 152 -15.80 -1.15 -4.67
N THR A 153 -14.69 -0.69 -5.24
CA THR A 153 -13.42 -0.49 -4.50
C THR A 153 -13.58 0.55 -3.39
N ALA A 154 -14.29 1.65 -3.64
CA ALA A 154 -14.61 2.65 -2.62
C ALA A 154 -15.51 2.09 -1.49
N LEU A 155 -16.49 1.25 -1.81
CA LEU A 155 -17.32 0.57 -0.81
C LEU A 155 -16.51 -0.40 0.06
N ASN A 156 -15.56 -1.15 -0.53
CA ASN A 156 -14.61 -1.97 0.23
C ASN A 156 -13.79 -1.13 1.21
N ALA A 157 -13.27 0.03 0.77
CA ALA A 157 -12.54 0.96 1.63
C ALA A 157 -13.40 1.46 2.80
N LEU A 158 -14.70 1.69 2.59
CA LEU A 158 -15.65 2.11 3.62
C LEU A 158 -16.14 0.98 4.55
N GLY A 159 -15.78 -0.28 4.27
CA GLY A 159 -16.30 -1.45 4.97
C GLY A 159 -17.75 -1.81 4.64
N ARG A 160 -18.31 -1.27 3.54
CA ARG A 160 -19.71 -1.49 3.10
C ARG A 160 -19.81 -2.75 2.22
N PHE A 161 -19.35 -3.89 2.74
CA PHE A 161 -19.20 -5.14 1.99
C PHE A 161 -20.52 -5.70 1.44
N ASP A 162 -21.63 -5.59 2.19
CA ASP A 162 -22.94 -6.08 1.76
C ASP A 162 -23.43 -5.39 0.48
N GLU A 163 -23.06 -4.12 0.29
CA GLU A 163 -23.36 -3.38 -0.94
C GLU A 163 -22.50 -3.84 -2.11
N VAL A 164 -21.25 -4.24 -1.86
CA VAL A 164 -20.41 -4.86 -2.89
C VAL A 164 -21.02 -6.17 -3.37
N PHE A 165 -21.50 -7.02 -2.45
CA PHE A 165 -22.13 -8.29 -2.82
C PHE A 165 -23.44 -8.12 -3.59
N SER A 166 -24.29 -7.18 -3.17
CA SER A 166 -25.62 -6.99 -3.76
C SER A 166 -25.59 -6.26 -5.10
N ARG A 167 -24.67 -5.30 -5.28
CA ARG A 167 -24.66 -4.41 -6.45
C ARG A 167 -23.60 -4.77 -7.48
N PHE A 168 -22.48 -5.33 -7.05
CA PHE A 168 -21.27 -5.48 -7.86
C PHE A 168 -20.86 -6.96 -8.00
N SER A 169 -21.84 -7.87 -8.06
CA SER A 169 -21.66 -9.32 -8.10
C SER A 169 -20.84 -9.85 -9.30
N ILE A 170 -20.64 -9.02 -10.33
CA ILE A 170 -19.85 -9.34 -11.53
C ILE A 170 -18.35 -9.05 -11.38
N TYR A 171 -17.92 -8.42 -10.28
CA TYR A 171 -16.55 -7.99 -10.04
C TYR A 171 -15.87 -8.93 -9.02
N PRO A 172 -15.31 -10.06 -9.46
CA PRO A 172 -14.82 -11.11 -8.56
C PRO A 172 -13.71 -10.63 -7.62
N VAL A 173 -12.83 -9.74 -8.09
CA VAL A 173 -11.74 -9.17 -7.28
C VAL A 173 -12.28 -8.37 -6.11
N GLN A 174 -13.29 -7.53 -6.34
CA GLN A 174 -13.90 -6.69 -5.31
C GLN A 174 -14.71 -7.53 -4.31
N ILE A 175 -15.39 -8.57 -4.80
CA ILE A 175 -16.10 -9.53 -3.95
C ILE A 175 -15.12 -10.34 -3.10
N SER A 176 -14.03 -10.84 -3.69
CA SER A 176 -13.02 -11.58 -2.94
C SER A 176 -12.34 -10.70 -1.91
N GLU A 177 -12.03 -9.45 -2.24
CA GLU A 177 -11.49 -8.49 -1.27
C GLU A 177 -12.47 -8.26 -0.10
N ALA A 178 -13.77 -8.08 -0.39
CA ALA A 178 -14.80 -7.92 0.64
C ALA A 178 -14.89 -9.16 1.56
N LEU A 179 -14.90 -10.36 0.98
CA LEU A 179 -14.93 -11.62 1.72
C LEU A 179 -13.66 -11.79 2.57
N THR A 180 -12.49 -11.51 2.00
CA THR A 180 -11.18 -11.56 2.68
C THR A 180 -11.15 -10.61 3.88
N ARG A 181 -11.60 -9.35 3.72
CA ARG A 181 -11.68 -8.38 4.83
C ARG A 181 -12.68 -8.80 5.93
N GLN A 182 -13.65 -9.65 5.61
CA GLN A 182 -14.56 -10.27 6.58
C GLN A 182 -14.03 -11.59 7.16
N GLY A 183 -12.83 -12.04 6.77
CA GLY A 183 -12.25 -13.30 7.21
C GLY A 183 -12.88 -14.56 6.57
N ARG A 184 -13.68 -14.41 5.50
CA ARG A 184 -14.44 -15.47 4.81
C ARG A 184 -13.65 -16.12 3.66
N TYR A 185 -12.44 -16.57 3.94
CA TYR A 185 -11.51 -17.09 2.93
C TYR A 185 -11.97 -18.40 2.28
N GLU A 186 -12.63 -19.27 3.04
CA GLU A 186 -13.16 -20.53 2.52
C GLU A 186 -14.20 -20.29 1.42
N GLU A 187 -15.05 -19.27 1.59
CA GLU A 187 -16.03 -18.87 0.57
C GLU A 187 -15.38 -18.26 -0.67
N VAL A 188 -14.24 -17.59 -0.53
CA VAL A 188 -13.44 -17.14 -1.68
C VAL A 188 -12.99 -18.35 -2.51
N LEU A 189 -12.50 -19.41 -1.85
CA LEU A 189 -12.08 -20.63 -2.53
C LEU A 189 -13.23 -21.41 -3.15
N GLU A 190 -14.41 -21.42 -2.51
CA GLU A 190 -15.62 -22.05 -3.06
C GLU A 190 -16.14 -21.31 -4.30
N ARG A 191 -16.18 -19.97 -4.26
CA ARG A 191 -16.72 -19.15 -5.36
C ARG A 191 -15.76 -18.98 -6.53
N TYR A 192 -14.45 -18.95 -6.27
CA TYR A 192 -13.43 -18.63 -7.27
C TYR A 192 -12.29 -19.65 -7.36
N PRO A 193 -12.56 -20.96 -7.44
CA PRO A 193 -11.50 -21.98 -7.52
C PRO A 193 -10.70 -21.91 -8.82
N ASP A 194 -11.27 -21.30 -9.87
CA ASP A 194 -10.70 -21.18 -11.21
C ASP A 194 -9.96 -19.84 -11.46
N LYS A 195 -9.87 -18.97 -10.44
CA LYS A 195 -9.14 -17.69 -10.51
C LYS A 195 -7.87 -17.79 -9.66
N PRO A 196 -6.72 -18.19 -10.24
CA PRO A 196 -5.52 -18.54 -9.49
C PRO A 196 -5.05 -17.45 -8.52
N ASP A 197 -5.05 -16.18 -8.95
CA ASP A 197 -4.59 -15.07 -8.10
C ASP A 197 -5.47 -14.92 -6.85
N ILE A 198 -6.80 -14.90 -7.03
CA ILE A 198 -7.78 -14.78 -5.93
C ILE A 198 -7.70 -15.98 -4.98
N ALA A 199 -7.62 -17.20 -5.53
CA ALA A 199 -7.53 -18.41 -4.74
C ALA A 199 -6.19 -18.53 -4.01
N ALA A 200 -5.08 -18.13 -4.65
CA ALA A 200 -3.76 -18.13 -4.04
C ALA A 200 -3.68 -17.15 -2.87
N ASP A 201 -4.21 -15.94 -3.01
CA ASP A 201 -4.22 -14.95 -1.91
C ASP A 201 -5.03 -15.46 -0.70
N ALA A 202 -6.18 -16.11 -0.95
CA ALA A 202 -6.98 -16.70 0.12
C ALA A 202 -6.28 -17.88 0.81
N LEU A 203 -5.69 -18.80 0.03
CA LEU A 203 -4.87 -19.89 0.58
C LEU A 203 -3.68 -19.34 1.37
N TYR A 204 -3.07 -18.26 0.89
CA TYR A 204 -1.91 -17.65 1.52
C TYR A 204 -2.28 -17.13 2.92
N ALA A 205 -3.33 -16.32 3.02
CA ALA A 205 -3.83 -15.82 4.29
C ALA A 205 -4.22 -16.94 5.26
N MET A 206 -4.75 -18.06 4.75
CA MET A 206 -5.10 -19.23 5.57
C MET A 206 -3.92 -20.07 6.04
N GLY A 207 -2.68 -19.76 5.65
CA GLY A 207 -1.54 -20.63 5.95
C GLY A 207 -1.45 -21.87 5.05
N ARG A 208 -2.23 -21.95 3.97
CA ARG A 208 -2.34 -23.12 3.09
C ARG A 208 -1.41 -23.03 1.87
N GLY A 209 -0.21 -22.47 2.06
CA GLY A 209 0.74 -22.21 0.98
C GLY A 209 1.15 -23.43 0.16
N LEU A 210 1.22 -24.62 0.77
CA LEU A 210 1.56 -25.84 0.03
C LEU A 210 0.56 -26.12 -1.10
N GLU A 211 -0.73 -25.85 -0.90
CA GLU A 211 -1.75 -25.99 -1.95
C GLU A 211 -1.55 -25.01 -3.10
N ILE A 212 -1.00 -23.82 -2.85
CA ILE A 212 -0.65 -22.85 -3.90
C ILE A 212 0.47 -23.43 -4.77
N VAL A 213 1.50 -24.02 -4.14
CA VAL A 213 2.64 -24.60 -4.85
C VAL A 213 2.22 -25.80 -5.72
N GLU A 214 1.25 -26.57 -5.25
CA GLU A 214 0.71 -27.73 -5.94
C GLU A 214 -0.24 -27.35 -7.09
N ARG A 215 -1.16 -26.40 -6.84
CA ARG A 215 -2.30 -26.13 -7.76
C ARG A 215 -2.10 -24.93 -8.67
N TYR A 216 -1.37 -23.90 -8.25
CA TYR A 216 -1.38 -22.57 -8.90
C TYR A 216 -0.01 -22.11 -9.39
N ARG A 217 0.74 -23.01 -10.05
CA ARG A 217 2.05 -22.67 -10.66
C ARG A 217 1.99 -21.56 -11.73
N ILE A 218 0.79 -21.26 -12.24
CA ILE A 218 0.55 -20.26 -13.30
C ILE A 218 0.54 -18.82 -12.74
N CYS A 219 0.37 -18.62 -11.43
CA CYS A 219 0.41 -17.31 -10.78
C CYS A 219 1.85 -16.99 -10.32
N PRO A 220 2.67 -16.26 -11.08
CA PRO A 220 4.11 -16.24 -10.82
C PRO A 220 4.46 -15.50 -9.54
N SER A 221 3.73 -14.46 -9.15
CA SER A 221 4.00 -13.66 -7.94
C SER A 221 3.67 -14.42 -6.66
N SER A 222 2.42 -14.85 -6.48
CA SER A 222 1.98 -15.51 -5.24
C SER A 222 2.63 -16.90 -5.09
N TRP A 223 2.86 -17.61 -6.20
CA TRP A 223 3.60 -18.88 -6.19
C TRP A 223 5.05 -18.70 -5.75
N LYS A 224 5.78 -17.74 -6.32
CA LYS A 224 7.16 -17.41 -5.94
C LYS A 224 7.29 -17.06 -4.46
N TRP A 225 6.46 -16.14 -3.98
CA TRP A 225 6.43 -15.76 -2.57
C TRP A 225 6.10 -16.95 -1.67
N THR A 226 5.19 -17.82 -2.08
CA THR A 226 4.84 -19.00 -1.29
C THR A 226 5.98 -20.03 -1.22
N LEU A 227 6.75 -20.24 -2.29
CA LEU A 227 7.95 -21.08 -2.23
C LEU A 227 8.94 -20.58 -1.19
N LEU A 228 9.19 -19.26 -1.21
CA LEU A 228 10.05 -18.61 -0.24
C LEU A 228 9.52 -18.80 1.19
N GLU A 229 8.27 -18.42 1.45
CA GLU A 229 7.61 -18.48 2.75
C GLU A 229 7.51 -19.89 3.34
N THR A 230 7.28 -20.90 2.50
CA THR A 230 7.26 -22.32 2.89
C THR A 230 8.66 -22.92 2.99
N GLY A 231 9.73 -22.12 2.93
CA GLY A 231 11.12 -22.55 3.09
C GLY A 231 11.64 -23.41 1.94
N ARG A 232 11.00 -23.39 0.76
CA ARG A 232 11.45 -24.06 -0.47
C ARG A 232 12.38 -23.14 -1.26
N ILE A 233 13.42 -22.62 -0.57
CA ILE A 233 14.31 -21.57 -1.08
C ILE A 233 15.04 -22.03 -2.36
N ASP A 234 15.50 -23.28 -2.41
CA ASP A 234 16.22 -23.81 -3.59
C ASP A 234 15.36 -23.79 -4.86
N GLU A 235 14.06 -24.10 -4.73
CA GLU A 235 13.11 -24.03 -5.85
C GLU A 235 12.82 -22.60 -6.25
N PHE A 236 12.68 -21.69 -5.29
CA PHE A 236 12.52 -20.25 -5.55
C PHE A 236 13.74 -19.68 -6.29
N VAL A 237 14.96 -20.05 -5.86
CA VAL A 237 16.21 -19.65 -6.53
C VAL A 237 16.29 -20.25 -7.93
N ALA A 238 15.88 -21.50 -8.13
CA ALA A 238 15.92 -22.15 -9.45
C ALA A 238 15.04 -21.43 -10.50
N ILE A 239 13.88 -20.90 -10.10
CA ILE A 239 12.96 -20.19 -11.00
C ILE A 239 13.31 -18.71 -11.21
N ALA A 240 14.10 -18.13 -10.31
CA ALA A 240 14.45 -16.70 -10.33
C ALA A 240 15.90 -16.47 -9.87
N PRO A 241 16.92 -17.06 -10.51
CA PRO A 241 18.28 -17.16 -9.96
C PRO A 241 19.03 -15.83 -9.82
N ASN A 242 18.54 -14.78 -10.49
CA ASN A 242 19.12 -13.43 -10.50
C ASN A 242 18.18 -12.38 -9.88
N ASP A 243 17.04 -12.80 -9.34
CA ASP A 243 16.15 -11.92 -8.59
C ASP A 243 16.84 -11.51 -7.28
N THR A 244 16.66 -10.25 -6.86
CA THR A 244 17.33 -9.71 -5.66
C THR A 244 16.96 -10.50 -4.41
N GLN A 245 15.69 -10.92 -4.30
CA GLN A 245 15.22 -11.75 -3.19
C GLN A 245 15.87 -13.13 -3.23
N SER A 246 16.04 -13.74 -4.40
CA SER A 246 16.73 -15.03 -4.53
C SER A 246 18.18 -14.95 -4.09
N LEU A 247 18.90 -13.93 -4.54
CA LEU A 247 20.30 -13.71 -4.16
C LEU A 247 20.42 -13.48 -2.64
N PHE A 248 19.51 -12.71 -2.05
CA PHE A 248 19.49 -12.49 -0.60
C PHE A 248 19.23 -13.79 0.15
N MET A 249 18.15 -14.50 -0.18
CA MET A 249 17.69 -15.69 0.53
C MET A 249 18.61 -16.90 0.38
N SER A 250 19.40 -16.96 -0.71
CA SER A 250 20.44 -17.98 -0.90
C SER A 250 21.79 -17.60 -0.28
N GLY A 251 21.88 -16.48 0.47
CA GLY A 251 23.12 -16.00 1.07
C GLY A 251 24.17 -15.49 0.08
N ARG A 252 23.80 -15.19 -1.18
CA ARG A 252 24.69 -14.63 -2.21
C ARG A 252 24.83 -13.11 -2.06
N LEU A 253 25.05 -12.65 -0.82
CA LEU A 253 25.05 -11.23 -0.49
C LEU A 253 26.16 -10.45 -1.21
N ASP A 254 27.34 -11.02 -1.42
CA ASP A 254 28.42 -10.36 -2.17
C ASP A 254 28.08 -10.13 -3.65
N GLU A 255 27.25 -10.97 -4.23
CA GLU A 255 26.76 -10.77 -5.59
C GLU A 255 25.71 -9.67 -5.64
N LEU A 256 24.77 -9.69 -4.70
CA LEU A 256 23.75 -8.67 -4.58
C LEU A 256 24.35 -7.29 -4.24
N ALA A 257 25.38 -7.24 -3.40
CA ALA A 257 26.14 -6.03 -3.07
C ALA A 257 26.89 -5.46 -4.29
N ARG A 258 27.41 -6.31 -5.19
CA ARG A 258 28.01 -5.86 -6.46
C ARG A 258 26.99 -5.20 -7.40
N LEU A 259 25.71 -5.49 -7.24
CA LEU A 259 24.61 -4.81 -7.95
C LEU A 259 24.21 -3.48 -7.29
N GLY A 260 24.86 -3.10 -6.17
CA GLY A 260 24.56 -1.87 -5.44
C GLY A 260 23.36 -1.98 -4.49
N ASP A 261 22.91 -3.19 -4.18
CA ASP A 261 21.78 -3.39 -3.28
C ASP A 261 22.10 -2.95 -1.85
N VAL A 262 21.30 -2.01 -1.33
CA VAL A 262 21.47 -1.40 -0.02
C VAL A 262 21.36 -2.44 1.10
N SER A 263 20.42 -3.38 1.00
CA SER A 263 20.19 -4.40 2.02
C SER A 263 21.39 -5.35 2.13
N ALA A 264 21.92 -5.81 1.01
CA ALA A 264 23.11 -6.66 1.00
C ALA A 264 24.34 -5.93 1.57
N LEU A 265 24.55 -4.66 1.22
CA LEU A 265 25.65 -3.86 1.76
C LEU A 265 25.53 -3.65 3.27
N ILE A 266 24.32 -3.38 3.79
CA ILE A 266 24.06 -3.30 5.23
C ILE A 266 24.31 -4.66 5.90
N ALA A 267 23.79 -5.74 5.34
CA ALA A 267 23.91 -7.09 5.89
C ALA A 267 25.38 -7.56 5.99
N LEU A 268 26.24 -7.11 5.06
CA LEU A 268 27.68 -7.38 5.06
C LEU A 268 28.50 -6.41 5.92
N GLY A 269 27.87 -5.42 6.56
CA GLY A 269 28.58 -4.36 7.30
C GLY A 269 29.34 -3.36 6.41
N ARG A 270 29.02 -3.32 5.11
CA ARG A 270 29.67 -2.50 4.07
C ARG A 270 28.88 -1.20 3.80
N VAL A 271 28.29 -0.61 4.83
CA VAL A 271 27.41 0.57 4.71
C VAL A 271 28.09 1.77 4.04
N ALA A 272 29.42 1.91 4.20
CA ALA A 272 30.20 2.96 3.56
C ALA A 272 30.23 2.88 2.02
N GLU A 273 29.96 1.70 1.46
CA GLU A 273 29.95 1.43 0.02
C GLU A 273 28.60 1.71 -0.65
N VAL A 274 27.57 2.06 0.12
CA VAL A 274 26.25 2.42 -0.43
C VAL A 274 26.36 3.65 -1.32
N PRO A 275 25.92 3.58 -2.59
CA PRO A 275 25.99 4.70 -3.53
C PRO A 275 25.27 5.94 -2.98
N GLU A 276 25.81 7.13 -3.25
CA GLU A 276 25.27 8.38 -2.71
C GLU A 276 23.79 8.58 -3.00
N LYS A 277 23.34 8.26 -4.22
CA LYS A 277 21.94 8.33 -4.64
C LYS A 277 20.98 7.45 -3.80
N ASP A 278 21.52 6.40 -3.18
CA ASP A 278 20.76 5.40 -2.42
C ASP A 278 20.89 5.61 -0.89
N ARG A 279 21.66 6.61 -0.44
CA ARG A 279 21.83 6.95 0.99
C ARG A 279 20.59 7.60 1.64
N LEU A 280 19.54 7.83 0.85
CA LEU A 280 18.25 8.24 1.37
C LEU A 280 17.33 7.05 1.61
N ASP A 281 17.72 5.82 1.25
CA ASP A 281 16.94 4.62 1.56
C ASP A 281 16.67 4.50 3.07
N SER A 282 15.44 4.12 3.42
CA SER A 282 15.01 4.04 4.83
C SER A 282 15.85 3.08 5.67
N SER A 283 16.26 1.93 5.10
CA SER A 283 17.10 0.95 5.80
C SER A 283 18.52 1.49 6.00
N TYR A 284 19.06 2.22 5.02
CA TYR A 284 20.35 2.91 5.18
C TYR A 284 20.31 3.96 6.28
N LEU A 285 19.28 4.81 6.28
CA LEU A 285 19.14 5.85 7.30
C LEU A 285 19.02 5.24 8.71
N ILE A 286 18.26 4.17 8.87
CA ILE A 286 18.16 3.46 10.16
C ILE A 286 19.49 2.80 10.53
N ALA A 287 20.14 2.10 9.61
CA ALA A 287 21.42 1.43 9.87
C ALA A 287 22.56 2.41 10.23
N THR A 288 22.45 3.68 9.84
CA THR A 288 23.41 4.75 10.14
C THR A 288 22.93 5.70 11.25
N ASN A 289 21.94 5.29 12.05
CA ASN A 289 21.38 6.05 13.17
C ASN A 289 20.79 7.42 12.80
N GLN A 290 20.31 7.59 11.57
CA GLN A 290 19.63 8.81 11.07
C GLN A 290 18.11 8.68 11.17
N HIS A 291 17.59 8.20 12.31
CA HIS A 291 16.18 7.85 12.47
C HIS A 291 15.22 9.05 12.35
N GLU A 292 15.65 10.24 12.77
CA GLU A 292 14.85 11.47 12.63
C GLU A 292 14.68 11.88 11.16
N LEU A 293 15.75 11.80 10.37
CA LEU A 293 15.70 12.05 8.93
C LEU A 293 14.84 10.99 8.22
N ALA A 294 14.99 9.71 8.59
CA ALA A 294 14.13 8.66 8.06
C ALA A 294 12.65 8.92 8.36
N THR A 295 12.34 9.36 9.58
CA THR A 295 10.97 9.69 9.99
C THR A 295 10.42 10.92 9.26
N SER A 296 11.23 11.95 9.03
CA SER A 296 10.76 13.16 8.32
C SER A 296 10.48 12.87 6.84
N MET A 297 11.25 11.98 6.21
CA MET A 297 11.06 11.58 4.82
C MET A 297 9.94 10.56 4.63
N TYR A 298 9.89 9.54 5.48
CA TYR A 298 9.04 8.36 5.27
C TYR A 298 7.94 8.18 6.31
N GLY A 299 7.97 8.89 7.44
CA GLY A 299 7.08 8.62 8.59
C GLY A 299 5.58 8.81 8.33
N GLN A 300 5.20 9.39 7.20
CA GLN A 300 3.81 9.53 6.74
C GLN A 300 3.41 8.48 5.68
N ASP A 301 4.35 7.67 5.20
CA ASP A 301 4.07 6.58 4.28
C ASP A 301 3.35 5.43 5.00
N ALA A 302 2.30 4.88 4.37
CA ALA A 302 1.48 3.85 4.99
C ALA A 302 2.22 2.50 5.14
N ILE A 303 3.23 2.24 4.31
CA ILE A 303 3.99 0.98 4.30
C ILE A 303 5.30 1.16 5.05
N SER A 304 6.17 2.04 4.54
CA SER A 304 7.52 2.26 5.06
C SER A 304 7.55 3.17 6.29
N GLY A 305 6.52 4.01 6.47
CA GLY A 305 6.48 4.96 7.58
C GLY A 305 6.43 4.30 8.94
N TRP A 306 5.74 3.16 9.03
CA TRP A 306 5.67 2.42 10.29
C TRP A 306 7.05 1.90 10.72
N TYR A 307 7.84 1.38 9.78
CA TYR A 307 9.18 0.88 10.03
C TYR A 307 10.13 1.96 10.58
N VAL A 308 10.18 3.14 9.95
CA VAL A 308 11.05 4.25 10.40
C VAL A 308 10.58 4.86 11.72
N ARG A 309 9.25 4.95 11.93
CA ARG A 309 8.67 5.43 13.19
C ARG A 309 8.98 4.47 14.32
N PHE A 310 8.90 3.16 14.09
CA PHE A 310 9.29 2.17 15.09
C PHE A 310 10.75 2.36 15.51
N ALA A 311 11.67 2.45 14.55
CA ALA A 311 13.09 2.62 14.84
C ALA A 311 13.39 3.92 15.63
N ASN A 312 12.80 5.04 15.23
CA ASN A 312 12.96 6.31 15.94
C ASN A 312 12.32 6.27 17.33
N GLY A 313 11.11 5.72 17.46
CA GLY A 313 10.44 5.54 18.74
C GLY A 313 11.25 4.66 19.69
N LEU A 314 11.91 3.62 19.16
CA LEU A 314 12.79 2.77 19.95
C LEU A 314 14.00 3.55 20.51
N GLU A 315 14.64 4.41 19.72
CA GLU A 315 15.73 5.24 20.24
C GLU A 315 15.26 6.22 21.31
N ARG A 316 14.09 6.85 21.12
CA ARG A 316 13.49 7.73 22.14
C ARG A 316 13.18 6.97 23.43
N TRP A 317 12.63 5.77 23.30
CA TRP A 317 12.34 4.89 24.43
C TRP A 317 13.62 4.55 25.21
N ILE A 318 14.68 4.15 24.51
CA ILE A 318 15.99 3.84 25.11
C ILE A 318 16.59 5.08 25.79
N GLY A 319 16.39 6.27 25.22
CA GLY A 319 16.79 7.55 25.80
C GLY A 319 15.92 8.03 26.97
N GLY A 320 14.83 7.32 27.31
CA GLY A 320 13.91 7.67 28.38
C GLY A 320 12.76 8.61 27.98
N ASP A 321 12.69 9.06 26.72
CA ASP A 321 11.57 9.84 26.18
C ASP A 321 10.41 8.91 25.78
N ARG A 322 9.69 8.39 26.78
CA ARG A 322 8.56 7.50 26.56
C ARG A 322 7.42 8.18 25.81
N ALA A 323 7.11 9.43 26.14
CA ALA A 323 6.01 10.16 25.50
C ALA A 323 6.28 10.38 24.01
N GLY A 324 7.51 10.76 23.64
CA GLY A 324 7.89 10.91 22.24
C GLY A 324 7.93 9.58 21.48
N ALA A 325 8.27 8.48 22.15
CA ALA A 325 8.19 7.14 21.55
C ALA A 325 6.74 6.74 21.22
N GLU A 326 5.81 6.91 22.18
CA GLU A 326 4.39 6.60 21.97
C GLU A 326 3.77 7.42 20.83
N GLN A 327 4.12 8.70 20.73
CA GLN A 327 3.64 9.55 19.63
C GLN A 327 4.05 9.01 18.24
N LEU A 328 5.23 8.39 18.14
CA LEU A 328 5.70 7.79 16.89
C LEU A 328 5.03 6.44 16.61
N TRP A 329 4.67 5.69 17.64
CA TRP A 329 4.01 4.39 17.51
C TRP A 329 2.49 4.48 17.38
N GLU A 330 1.91 5.66 17.62
CA GLU A 330 0.49 5.90 17.37
C GLU A 330 0.17 5.67 15.89
N MET A 331 -0.63 4.63 15.63
CA MET A 331 -1.09 4.30 14.30
C MET A 331 -2.49 4.85 14.07
N ASP A 332 -2.69 5.45 12.90
CA ASP A 332 -4.04 5.55 12.35
C ASP A 332 -4.54 4.13 12.08
N ARG A 333 -5.65 3.75 12.73
CA ARG A 333 -6.28 2.43 12.63
C ARG A 333 -6.63 2.05 11.18
N THR A 334 -6.74 3.03 10.27
CA THR A 334 -6.96 2.79 8.84
C THR A 334 -5.77 2.13 8.14
N THR A 335 -4.54 2.31 8.66
CA THR A 335 -3.29 1.77 8.10
C THR A 335 -2.95 0.35 8.58
N GLU A 336 -3.72 -0.20 9.54
CA GLU A 336 -3.50 -1.54 10.13
C GLU A 336 -3.65 -2.73 9.16
N LEU A 337 -4.05 -2.48 7.91
CA LEU A 337 -4.42 -3.53 6.94
C LEU A 337 -3.44 -3.68 5.77
N VAL A 338 -2.33 -2.92 5.72
CA VAL A 338 -1.41 -3.06 4.61
C VAL A 338 -0.48 -4.25 4.86
N ASP A 339 -0.68 -5.34 4.09
CA ASP A 339 -0.08 -6.68 4.21
C ASP A 339 1.45 -6.79 4.06
N ASN A 340 2.19 -5.67 4.09
CA ASN A 340 3.63 -5.63 3.79
C ASN A 340 4.49 -5.00 4.90
N GLY A 341 3.93 -4.75 6.09
CA GLY A 341 4.65 -4.17 7.21
C GLY A 341 5.57 -5.18 7.92
N PRO A 342 6.56 -4.71 8.72
CA PRO A 342 7.36 -5.55 9.61
C PRO A 342 6.50 -6.06 10.78
N TYR A 343 5.69 -7.08 10.51
CA TYR A 343 4.71 -7.64 11.44
C TYR A 343 5.34 -8.06 12.79
N THR A 344 6.59 -8.55 12.80
CA THR A 344 7.31 -8.91 14.04
C THR A 344 7.49 -7.70 14.96
N LEU A 345 7.85 -6.55 14.41
CA LEU A 345 8.02 -5.34 15.21
C LEU A 345 6.65 -4.91 15.80
N TYR A 346 5.57 -4.93 15.02
CA TYR A 346 4.26 -4.40 15.45
C TYR A 346 3.52 -5.35 16.39
N TYR A 347 3.42 -6.62 16.00
CA TYR A 347 2.60 -7.60 16.73
C TYR A 347 3.32 -8.22 17.92
N LEU A 348 4.66 -8.19 17.95
CA LEU A 348 5.43 -8.83 19.00
C LEU A 348 6.29 -7.84 19.78
N LEU A 349 7.18 -7.10 19.11
CA LEU A 349 8.16 -6.27 19.85
C LEU A 349 7.52 -5.05 20.52
N LEU A 350 6.64 -4.32 19.84
CA LEU A 350 5.99 -3.15 20.42
C LEU A 350 5.17 -3.49 21.69
N PRO A 351 4.27 -4.49 21.70
CA PRO A 351 3.61 -4.93 22.93
C PRO A 351 4.59 -5.36 24.03
N PHE A 352 5.70 -6.01 23.67
CA PHE A 352 6.69 -6.40 24.65
C PHE A 352 7.44 -5.19 25.25
N ILE A 353 7.78 -4.18 24.43
CA ILE A 353 8.33 -2.90 24.90
C ILE A 353 7.37 -2.24 25.88
N HIS A 354 6.06 -2.24 25.60
CA HIS A 354 5.05 -1.74 26.52
C HIS A 354 5.00 -2.53 27.84
N GLU A 355 5.13 -3.86 27.81
CA GLU A 355 5.28 -4.66 29.04
C GLU A 355 6.53 -4.27 29.84
N LEU A 356 7.67 -4.03 29.18
CA LEU A 356 8.88 -3.49 29.84
C LEU A 356 8.66 -2.09 30.43
N GLY A 357 7.73 -1.33 29.87
CA GLY A 357 7.28 -0.03 30.35
C GLY A 357 6.37 -0.07 31.57
N GLY A 358 5.88 -1.25 31.96
CA GLY A 358 4.94 -1.48 33.07
C GLY A 358 3.53 -1.88 32.64
N ASP A 359 3.22 -1.91 31.34
CA ASP A 359 1.92 -2.37 30.85
C ASP A 359 1.91 -3.89 30.63
N HIS A 360 1.80 -4.64 31.73
CA HIS A 360 1.83 -6.10 31.75
C HIS A 360 0.70 -6.80 30.97
N GLN A 361 -0.24 -6.06 30.37
CA GLN A 361 -1.34 -6.61 29.58
C GLN A 361 -1.17 -6.38 28.07
N ALA A 362 -0.10 -5.70 27.64
CA ALA A 362 0.06 -5.32 26.23
C ALA A 362 0.11 -6.52 25.27
N ILE A 363 0.87 -7.59 25.58
CA ILE A 363 0.90 -8.81 24.76
C ILE A 363 -0.46 -9.51 24.76
N ALA A 364 -1.12 -9.61 25.91
CA ALA A 364 -2.44 -10.24 26.01
C ALA A 364 -3.50 -9.51 25.18
N ARG A 365 -3.48 -8.16 25.17
CA ARG A 365 -4.36 -7.36 24.31
C ARG A 365 -4.04 -7.55 22.83
N MET A 366 -2.76 -7.58 22.46
CA MET A 366 -2.38 -7.83 21.06
C MET A 366 -2.78 -9.24 20.61
N ARG A 367 -2.62 -10.26 21.47
CA ARG A 367 -3.14 -11.60 21.23
C ARG A 367 -4.64 -11.57 20.96
N ALA A 368 -5.42 -10.96 21.86
CA ALA A 368 -6.87 -10.90 21.71
C ALA A 368 -7.29 -10.19 20.41
N TRP A 369 -6.52 -9.18 20.00
CA TRP A 369 -6.73 -8.47 18.75
C TRP A 369 -6.47 -9.35 17.52
N VAL A 370 -5.36 -10.11 17.47
CA VAL A 370 -5.06 -10.98 16.31
C VAL A 370 -6.01 -12.17 16.22
N GLU A 371 -6.61 -12.62 17.32
CA GLU A 371 -7.58 -13.73 17.31
C GLU A 371 -8.98 -13.34 16.81
N ARG A 372 -9.23 -12.05 16.54
CA ARG A 372 -10.50 -11.62 15.98
C ARG A 372 -10.75 -12.31 14.62
N PRO A 373 -11.99 -12.70 14.29
CA PRO A 373 -12.29 -13.39 13.03
C PRO A 373 -11.81 -12.66 11.77
N ASP A 374 -11.86 -11.32 11.77
CA ASP A 374 -11.41 -10.45 10.69
C ASP A 374 -9.88 -10.28 10.62
N ARG A 375 -9.14 -10.74 11.64
CA ARG A 375 -7.68 -10.52 11.77
C ARG A 375 -6.85 -11.79 11.90
N ARG A 376 -7.46 -12.93 12.28
CA ARG A 376 -6.75 -14.20 12.53
C ARG A 376 -5.89 -14.71 11.38
N TRP A 377 -6.17 -14.23 10.17
CA TRP A 377 -5.51 -14.63 8.92
C TRP A 377 -4.46 -13.63 8.43
N ALA A 378 -4.27 -12.51 9.14
CA ALA A 378 -3.28 -11.50 8.79
C ALA A 378 -1.87 -12.13 8.70
N TYR A 379 -1.10 -11.74 7.67
CA TYR A 379 0.26 -12.23 7.44
C TYR A 379 0.38 -13.76 7.43
N GLY A 380 -0.65 -14.46 6.97
CA GLY A 380 -0.63 -15.92 6.92
C GLY A 380 -0.59 -16.56 8.31
N GLN A 381 -1.23 -15.93 9.31
CA GLN A 381 -1.28 -16.34 10.72
C GLN A 381 0.03 -16.23 11.51
N LYS A 382 1.13 -15.71 10.95
CA LYS A 382 2.41 -15.62 11.69
C LYS A 382 2.28 -14.83 13.01
N PRO A 383 1.63 -13.64 13.06
CA PRO A 383 1.43 -12.91 14.32
C PRO A 383 0.73 -13.73 15.39
N ARG A 384 -0.25 -14.55 14.98
CA ARG A 384 -0.99 -15.44 15.88
C ARG A 384 -0.06 -16.47 16.51
N PHE A 385 0.78 -17.13 15.72
CA PHE A 385 1.74 -18.12 16.24
C PHE A 385 2.78 -17.48 17.17
N LEU A 386 3.32 -16.29 16.82
CA LEU A 386 4.23 -15.54 17.70
C LEU A 386 3.60 -15.29 19.07
N LEU A 387 2.37 -14.76 19.09
CA LEU A 387 1.68 -14.38 20.32
C LEU A 387 1.22 -15.59 21.13
N ARG A 388 0.70 -16.64 20.49
CA ARG A 388 0.34 -17.89 21.17
C ARG A 388 1.55 -18.52 21.86
N TYR A 389 2.72 -18.52 21.21
CA TYR A 389 3.95 -19.05 21.80
C TYR A 389 4.38 -18.23 23.02
N VAL A 390 4.43 -16.90 22.90
CA VAL A 390 4.83 -16.03 24.00
C VAL A 390 3.85 -16.08 25.18
N CYS A 391 2.58 -16.35 24.92
CA CYS A 391 1.57 -16.62 25.94
C CYS A 391 1.64 -18.05 26.54
N GLY A 392 2.54 -18.92 26.07
CA GLY A 392 2.68 -20.30 26.53
C GLY A 392 1.55 -21.23 26.09
N GLU A 393 0.80 -20.87 25.05
CA GLU A 393 -0.34 -21.64 24.55
C GLU A 393 0.07 -22.73 23.56
N ILE A 394 1.28 -22.62 22.99
CA ILE A 394 1.86 -23.58 22.05
C ILE A 394 3.32 -23.81 22.39
N ASP A 395 3.83 -25.00 22.08
CA ASP A 395 5.24 -25.36 22.27
C ASP A 395 6.08 -25.12 21.01
N ASP A 396 7.36 -25.49 21.06
CA ASP A 396 8.27 -25.37 19.92
C ASP A 396 7.83 -26.20 18.72
N ALA A 397 7.26 -27.39 18.96
CA ALA A 397 6.88 -28.30 17.90
C ALA A 397 5.65 -27.79 17.14
N GLU A 398 4.63 -27.31 17.85
CA GLU A 398 3.46 -26.65 17.24
C GLU A 398 3.87 -25.36 16.53
N PHE A 399 4.79 -24.57 17.11
CA PHE A 399 5.30 -23.35 16.45
C PHE A 399 5.99 -23.65 15.11
N LEU A 400 6.89 -24.65 15.11
CA LEU A 400 7.64 -25.06 13.91
C LEU A 400 6.78 -25.83 12.89
N ALA A 401 5.62 -26.35 13.29
CA ALA A 401 4.65 -26.95 12.39
C ALA A 401 3.90 -25.91 11.54
N HIS A 402 4.12 -24.61 11.77
CA HIS A 402 3.55 -23.55 10.95
C HIS A 402 3.97 -23.70 9.47
N PRO A 403 3.03 -23.61 8.50
CA PRO A 403 3.34 -23.84 7.09
C PRO A 403 4.34 -22.84 6.48
N TYR A 404 4.35 -21.60 6.99
CA TYR A 404 5.35 -20.59 6.60
C TYR A 404 6.56 -20.67 7.52
N ARG A 405 7.52 -21.51 7.11
CA ARG A 405 8.68 -21.91 7.90
C ARG A 405 9.98 -21.16 7.56
N ALA A 406 10.00 -20.31 6.54
CA ALA A 406 11.24 -19.71 6.03
C ALA A 406 12.06 -18.99 7.12
N LEU A 407 11.36 -18.30 8.02
CA LEU A 407 11.92 -17.51 9.13
C LEU A 407 11.51 -18.09 10.51
N ALA A 408 10.96 -19.30 10.56
CA ALA A 408 10.40 -19.85 11.80
C ALA A 408 11.48 -20.05 12.88
N GLU A 409 12.69 -20.46 12.51
CA GLU A 409 13.80 -20.61 13.45
C GLU A 409 14.15 -19.28 14.14
N ALA A 410 14.33 -18.21 13.36
CA ALA A 410 14.62 -16.88 13.89
C ALA A 410 13.48 -16.38 14.79
N HIS A 411 12.23 -16.51 14.36
CA HIS A 411 11.10 -16.11 15.18
C HIS A 411 10.97 -16.91 16.47
N LEU A 412 11.25 -18.21 16.45
CA LEU A 412 11.23 -19.04 17.65
C LEU A 412 12.28 -18.59 18.66
N LEU A 413 13.51 -18.30 18.21
CA LEU A 413 14.56 -17.77 19.09
C LEU A 413 14.16 -16.44 19.72
N LEU A 414 13.56 -15.55 18.94
CA LEU A 414 13.06 -14.27 19.44
C LEU A 414 11.94 -14.47 20.48
N CYS A 415 11.00 -15.37 20.23
CA CYS A 415 9.92 -15.67 21.17
C CYS A 415 10.44 -16.31 22.45
N ARG A 416 11.40 -17.24 22.37
CA ARG A 416 12.08 -17.84 23.53
C ARG A 416 12.78 -16.77 24.39
N ALA A 417 13.46 -15.81 23.76
CA ALA A 417 14.10 -14.71 24.46
C ALA A 417 13.09 -13.89 25.27
N ILE A 418 11.97 -13.52 24.64
CA ILE A 418 10.87 -12.78 25.29
C ILE A 418 10.25 -13.59 26.44
N VAL A 419 9.97 -14.89 26.24
CA VAL A 419 9.41 -15.76 27.28
C VAL A 419 10.36 -15.89 28.47
N ALA A 420 11.65 -16.08 28.22
CA ALA A 420 12.66 -16.15 29.28
C ALA A 420 12.74 -14.83 30.05
N GLU A 421 12.71 -13.69 29.36
CA GLU A 421 12.78 -12.37 29.97
C GLU A 421 11.55 -12.07 30.83
N ARG A 422 10.34 -12.35 30.33
CA ARG A 422 9.07 -12.23 31.10
C ARG A 422 9.05 -13.12 32.35
N ALA A 423 9.73 -14.26 32.29
CA ALA A 423 9.88 -15.18 33.41
C ALA A 423 11.00 -14.79 34.39
N GLY A 424 11.68 -13.65 34.20
CA GLY A 424 12.79 -13.22 35.06
C GLY A 424 14.04 -14.10 34.92
N ARG A 425 14.28 -14.67 33.73
CA ARG A 425 15.45 -15.53 33.42
C ARG A 425 16.41 -14.82 32.45
N PRO A 426 17.16 -13.81 32.92
CA PRO A 426 17.92 -12.90 32.05
C PRO A 426 19.04 -13.59 31.27
N VAL A 427 19.71 -14.59 31.86
CA VAL A 427 20.78 -15.35 31.19
C VAL A 427 20.23 -16.13 30.01
N GLU A 428 19.10 -16.83 30.18
CA GLU A 428 18.44 -17.57 29.10
C GLU A 428 17.93 -16.63 28.01
N ALA A 429 17.36 -15.48 28.39
CA ALA A 429 16.91 -14.47 27.45
C ALA A 429 18.07 -13.92 26.60
N ALA A 430 19.19 -13.55 27.23
CA ALA A 430 20.38 -13.07 26.53
C ALA A 430 20.96 -14.14 25.59
N GLN A 431 21.01 -15.40 26.02
CA GLN A 431 21.46 -16.51 25.17
C GLN A 431 20.57 -16.68 23.93
N ALA A 432 19.25 -16.62 24.08
CA ALA A 432 18.32 -16.72 22.96
C ALA A 432 18.45 -15.52 21.99
N TYR A 433 18.62 -14.31 22.51
CA TYR A 433 18.91 -13.12 21.70
C TYR A 433 20.25 -13.23 20.93
N HIS A 434 21.30 -13.73 21.58
CA HIS A 434 22.57 -14.01 20.90
C HIS A 434 22.44 -15.09 19.83
N ALA A 435 21.69 -16.17 20.12
CA ALA A 435 21.42 -17.23 19.15
C ALA A 435 20.69 -16.68 17.92
N PHE A 436 19.72 -15.78 18.11
CA PHE A 436 19.10 -15.06 17.00
C PHE A 436 20.13 -14.28 16.18
N GLN A 437 20.96 -13.45 16.82
CA GLN A 437 21.96 -12.63 16.11
C GLN A 437 23.02 -13.45 15.38
N ALA A 438 23.32 -14.65 15.88
CA ALA A 438 24.24 -15.59 15.25
C ALA A 438 23.69 -16.19 13.94
N LEU A 439 22.37 -16.14 13.72
CA LEU A 439 21.80 -16.54 12.44
C LEU A 439 22.25 -15.59 11.32
N PRO A 440 22.59 -16.13 10.14
CA PRO A 440 22.91 -15.28 9.00
C PRO A 440 21.68 -14.41 8.63
N PRO A 441 21.88 -13.18 8.09
CA PRO A 441 20.79 -12.23 7.83
C PRO A 441 19.60 -12.81 7.05
N TRP A 442 19.87 -13.63 6.04
CA TRP A 442 18.85 -14.27 5.19
C TRP A 442 18.08 -15.42 5.86
N LYS A 443 18.45 -15.80 7.09
CA LYS A 443 17.66 -16.71 7.94
C LYS A 443 16.82 -15.94 8.97
N ARG A 444 17.11 -14.64 9.17
CA ARG A 444 16.38 -13.77 10.09
C ARG A 444 15.22 -13.05 9.43
N TYR A 445 15.41 -12.64 8.18
CA TYR A 445 14.54 -11.69 7.50
C TYR A 445 14.48 -11.96 5.98
N TYR A 446 13.48 -11.38 5.31
CA TYR A 446 13.43 -11.32 3.84
C TYR A 446 14.29 -10.19 3.25
N GLY A 447 14.75 -9.25 4.06
CA GLY A 447 15.69 -8.18 3.71
C GLY A 447 16.55 -7.86 4.92
N VAL A 448 17.12 -6.66 5.04
CA VAL A 448 17.66 -6.23 6.34
C VAL A 448 16.58 -5.61 7.21
N ASP A 449 16.65 -5.86 8.51
CA ASP A 449 15.80 -5.20 9.51
C ASP A 449 16.69 -4.62 10.63
N PRO A 450 17.38 -3.49 10.37
CA PRO A 450 18.17 -2.81 11.39
C PRO A 450 17.36 -2.38 12.62
N ALA A 451 16.03 -2.25 12.55
CA ALA A 451 15.21 -1.92 13.73
C ALA A 451 15.09 -3.10 14.70
N THR A 452 14.78 -4.31 14.20
CA THR A 452 14.79 -5.54 15.03
C THR A 452 16.20 -5.79 15.56
N ASP A 453 17.23 -5.64 14.73
CA ASP A 453 18.63 -5.84 15.16
C ASP A 453 19.04 -4.85 16.26
N ARG A 454 18.59 -3.60 16.17
CA ARG A 454 18.82 -2.57 17.18
C ARG A 454 18.12 -2.86 18.50
N PHE A 455 16.86 -3.32 18.44
CA PHE A 455 16.11 -3.78 19.61
C PHE A 455 16.84 -4.93 20.32
N ILE A 456 17.30 -5.93 19.57
CA ILE A 456 17.98 -7.09 20.16
C ILE A 456 19.31 -6.69 20.81
N ARG A 457 20.11 -5.83 20.17
CA ARG A 457 21.34 -5.28 20.78
C ARG A 457 21.07 -4.55 22.10
N TRP A 458 19.98 -3.77 22.15
CA TRP A 458 19.56 -3.10 23.38
C TRP A 458 19.21 -4.09 24.48
N ARG A 459 18.36 -5.09 24.19
CA ARG A 459 17.96 -6.08 25.19
C ARG A 459 19.15 -6.86 25.73
N ILE A 460 20.06 -7.31 24.87
CA ILE A 460 21.31 -7.98 25.30
C ILE A 460 22.10 -7.10 26.28
N ALA A 461 22.28 -5.82 25.96
CA ALA A 461 23.02 -4.89 26.82
C ALA A 461 22.34 -4.65 28.17
N GLU A 462 21.00 -4.57 28.22
CA GLU A 462 20.25 -4.42 29.48
C GLU A 462 20.29 -5.69 30.33
N LEU A 463 20.20 -6.88 29.74
CA LEU A 463 20.20 -8.16 30.45
C LEU A 463 21.56 -8.55 31.03
N GLN A 464 22.63 -7.88 30.59
CA GLN A 464 24.01 -8.08 31.06
C GLN A 464 24.43 -7.07 32.13
N ARG A 465 23.59 -6.07 32.44
CA ARG A 465 23.79 -5.16 33.58
C ARG A 465 23.32 -5.83 34.86
#